data_AF-X0I2P3-F1
#
_entry.id   AF-X0I2P3-F1
#
_cell.length_a   1.000
_cell.length_b   1.000
_cell.length_c   1.000
_cell.angle_alpha   90.00
_cell.angle_beta   90.00
_cell.angle_gamma   90.00
#
_symmetry.space_group_name_H-M   'P 1'
#
loop_
_entity.id
_entity.type
_entity.pdbx_description
1 polymer ?
#
loop_
_entity_poly.entity_id
_entity_poly.type
_entity_poly.pdbx_seq_one_letter_code
_entity_poly.pdbx_strand_id
1 'polypeptide(L)'
;MRLWIIAVFAPFVPIGLILFGVGLNSGWPWPILVIGYGMCSFGTAPAGTIALTYITDAYTEIVGDAMVAVTFTRNICSTMFIFALPPWIAAAGLQNVFITMSVLITAILFGSGIFVAFGKRFRYRYRKTYRKFAARQFDTQAI
;
A
#
# COMPACT_ATOMS: atom_id res chain seq x y z
N MET A 1 13.73 -10.00 -8.84
CA MET A 1 13.93 -10.77 -7.59
C MET A 1 13.18 -10.19 -6.40
N ARG A 2 13.16 -8.86 -6.16
CA ARG A 2 12.56 -8.21 -4.97
C ARG A 2 11.02 -8.30 -4.83
N LEU A 3 10.33 -8.37 -5.97
CA LEU A 3 8.86 -8.23 -6.04
C LEU A 3 8.09 -9.46 -5.53
N TRP A 4 8.73 -10.64 -5.53
CA TRP A 4 8.14 -11.90 -5.05
C TRP A 4 8.02 -11.94 -3.52
N ILE A 5 8.85 -11.20 -2.80
CA ILE A 5 8.80 -11.12 -1.34
C ILE A 5 7.48 -10.48 -0.89
N ILE A 6 6.96 -9.48 -1.61
CA ILE A 6 5.65 -8.86 -1.32
C ILE A 6 4.51 -9.88 -1.49
N ALA A 7 4.59 -10.77 -2.48
CA ALA A 7 3.57 -11.78 -2.71
C ALA A 7 3.47 -12.80 -1.57
N VAL A 8 4.60 -13.10 -0.90
CA VAL A 8 4.65 -14.00 0.27
C VAL A 8 4.07 -13.34 1.52
N PHE A 9 4.24 -12.02 1.68
CA PHE A 9 3.71 -11.27 2.82
C PHE A 9 2.26 -10.78 2.66
N ALA A 10 1.76 -10.73 1.42
CA ALA A 10 0.39 -10.34 1.10
C ALA A 10 -0.70 -11.09 1.90
N PRO A 11 -0.67 -12.42 2.10
CA PRO A 11 -1.72 -13.10 2.86
C PRO A 11 -1.67 -12.82 4.37
N PHE A 12 -0.54 -12.37 4.93
CA PHE A 12 -0.43 -12.08 6.36
C PHE A 12 -1.24 -10.85 6.79
N VAL A 13 -1.40 -9.87 5.88
CA VAL A 13 -2.16 -8.63 6.13
C VAL A 13 -3.65 -8.90 6.39
N PRO A 14 -4.39 -9.62 5.53
CA PRO A 14 -5.80 -9.91 5.79
C PRO A 14 -6.01 -10.87 6.96
N ILE A 15 -5.10 -11.81 7.19
CA ILE A 15 -5.15 -12.69 8.37
C ILE A 15 -5.05 -11.87 9.66
N GLY A 16 -4.12 -10.92 9.73
CA GLY A 16 -3.98 -10.01 10.86
C GLY A 16 -5.20 -9.10 11.05
N LEU A 17 -5.80 -8.61 9.96
CA LEU A 17 -6.98 -7.76 10.00
C LEU A 17 -8.24 -8.49 10.47
N ILE A 18 -8.44 -9.74 10.03
CA ILE A 18 -9.56 -10.59 10.46
C ILE A 18 -9.39 -10.95 11.94
N LEU A 19 -8.18 -11.34 12.36
CA LEU A 19 -7.90 -11.67 13.76
C LEU A 19 -8.16 -10.46 14.68
N PHE A 20 -7.74 -9.27 14.25
CA PHE A 20 -8.00 -8.03 14.97
C PHE A 20 -9.50 -7.68 15.00
N GLY A 21 -10.20 -7.77 13.86
CA GLY A 21 -11.63 -7.44 13.76
C GLY A 21 -12.55 -8.37 14.56
N VAL A 22 -12.28 -9.67 14.53
CA VAL A 22 -13.03 -10.67 15.31
C VAL A 22 -12.69 -10.55 16.81
N GLY A 23 -11.41 -10.39 17.15
CA GLY A 23 -10.98 -10.21 18.53
C GLY A 23 -11.58 -8.96 19.19
N LEU A 24 -11.74 -7.87 18.42
CA LEU A 24 -12.28 -6.62 18.93
C LEU A 24 -13.79 -6.69 19.21
N ASN A 25 -14.53 -7.48 18.41
CA ASN A 25 -15.96 -7.68 18.63
C ASN A 25 -16.28 -8.70 19.73
N SER A 26 -15.48 -9.76 19.85
CA SER A 26 -15.66 -10.79 20.87
C SER A 26 -15.07 -10.42 22.24
N GLY A 27 -14.52 -9.21 22.41
CA GLY A 27 -13.96 -8.75 23.67
C GLY A 27 -12.74 -9.56 24.14
N TRP A 28 -11.94 -10.07 23.20
CA TRP A 28 -10.79 -10.91 23.52
C TRP A 28 -9.71 -10.15 24.31
N PRO A 29 -8.89 -10.85 25.10
CA PRO A 29 -7.85 -10.21 25.89
C PRO A 29 -6.88 -9.42 24.99
N TRP A 30 -6.47 -8.25 25.47
CA TRP A 30 -5.63 -7.28 24.76
C TRP A 30 -4.37 -7.85 24.07
N PRO A 31 -3.69 -8.92 24.57
CA PRO A 31 -2.50 -9.43 23.89
C PRO A 31 -2.80 -9.98 22.50
N ILE A 32 -3.99 -10.56 22.29
CA ILE A 32 -4.36 -11.14 21.00
C ILE A 32 -4.63 -10.05 19.96
N LEU A 33 -5.19 -8.92 20.40
CA LEU A 33 -5.37 -7.73 19.56
C LEU A 33 -4.02 -7.16 19.12
N VAL A 34 -3.05 -7.09 20.03
CA VAL A 34 -1.69 -6.61 19.71
C VAL A 34 -0.99 -7.55 18.73
N ILE A 35 -1.16 -8.86 18.87
CA ILE A 35 -0.62 -9.85 17.92
C ILE A 35 -1.24 -9.66 16.53
N GLY A 36 -2.56 -9.50 16.43
CA GLY A 36 -3.25 -9.24 15.16
C GLY A 36 -2.77 -7.95 14.47
N TYR A 37 -2.64 -6.87 15.25
CA TYR A 37 -2.10 -5.60 14.76
C TYR A 37 -0.62 -5.71 14.34
N GLY A 38 0.18 -6.44 15.12
CA GLY A 38 1.58 -6.72 14.82
C GLY A 38 1.77 -7.50 13.53
N MET A 39 0.94 -8.54 13.29
CA MET A 39 0.95 -9.30 12.03
C MET A 39 0.60 -8.43 10.81
N CYS A 40 -0.40 -7.57 10.94
CA CYS A 40 -0.76 -6.63 9.87
C CYS A 40 0.36 -5.62 9.56
N SER A 41 1.00 -5.09 10.60
CA SER A 41 2.11 -4.15 10.49
C SER A 41 3.34 -4.82 9.86
N PHE A 42 3.61 -6.08 10.22
CA PHE A 42 4.69 -6.87 9.65
C PHE A 42 4.50 -7.16 8.15
N GLY A 43 3.26 -7.43 7.72
CA GLY A 43 2.97 -7.64 6.30
C GLY A 43 3.07 -6.37 5.44
N THR A 44 2.75 -5.20 6.01
CA THR A 44 2.73 -3.92 5.28
C THR A 44 4.08 -3.19 5.26
N ALA A 45 4.92 -3.37 6.28
CA ALA A 45 6.25 -2.75 6.37
C ALA A 45 7.16 -3.01 5.14
N PRO A 46 7.42 -4.26 4.70
CA PRO A 46 8.29 -4.52 3.57
C PRO A 46 7.69 -4.01 2.24
N ALA A 47 6.36 -4.02 2.10
CA ALA A 47 5.69 -3.53 0.90
C ALA A 47 5.93 -2.02 0.69
N GLY A 48 5.87 -1.22 1.76
CA GLY A 48 6.15 0.21 1.73
C GLY A 48 7.60 0.51 1.33
N THR A 49 8.56 -0.17 1.98
CA THR A 49 9.99 0.02 1.70
C THR A 49 10.35 -0.37 0.27
N ILE A 50 9.87 -1.52 -0.21
CA ILE A 50 10.16 -2.00 -1.58
C ILE A 50 9.56 -1.06 -2.63
N ALA A 51 8.35 -0.54 -2.41
CA ALA A 51 7.74 0.42 -3.33
C ALA A 51 8.56 1.71 -3.43
N LEU A 52 9.04 2.22 -2.29
CA LEU A 52 9.86 3.42 -2.23
C LEU A 52 11.20 3.22 -2.94
N THR A 53 11.92 2.15 -2.62
CA THR A 53 13.20 1.80 -3.26
C THR A 53 13.02 1.55 -4.76
N TYR A 54 11.88 1.00 -5.20
CA TYR A 54 11.61 0.83 -6.61
C TYR A 54 11.43 2.16 -7.35
N ILE A 55 10.80 3.16 -6.72
CA ILE A 55 10.63 4.49 -7.32
C ILE A 55 11.99 5.18 -7.44
N THR A 56 12.82 5.13 -6.38
CA THR A 56 14.16 5.73 -6.41
C THR A 56 15.06 5.07 -7.46
N ASP A 57 14.98 3.74 -7.62
CA ASP A 57 15.77 2.99 -8.60
C ASP A 57 15.25 3.16 -10.04
N ALA A 58 13.94 3.40 -10.24
CA ALA A 58 13.33 3.47 -11.57
C ALA A 58 13.27 4.88 -12.16
N TYR A 59 13.29 5.92 -11.32
CA TYR A 59 13.13 7.33 -11.71
C TYR A 59 14.32 8.18 -11.24
N THR A 60 15.56 7.75 -11.54
CA THR A 60 16.80 8.37 -11.03
C THR A 60 16.94 9.86 -11.38
N GLU A 61 16.38 10.31 -12.50
CA GLU A 61 16.44 11.72 -12.92
C GLU A 61 15.38 12.61 -12.26
N ILE A 62 14.30 12.02 -11.72
CA ILE A 62 13.14 12.75 -11.18
C ILE A 62 12.68 12.12 -9.85
N VAL A 63 13.65 11.73 -9.00
CA VAL A 63 13.34 11.03 -7.75
C VAL A 63 12.52 11.92 -6.82
N GLY A 64 12.88 13.20 -6.70
CA GLY A 64 12.22 14.16 -5.81
C GLY A 64 10.71 14.29 -6.09
N ASP A 65 10.34 14.69 -7.31
CA ASP A 65 8.93 14.90 -7.66
C ASP A 65 8.13 13.59 -7.65
N ALA A 66 8.73 12.48 -8.08
CA ALA A 66 8.07 11.16 -8.06
C ALA A 66 7.75 10.71 -6.62
N MET A 67 8.68 10.92 -5.69
CA MET A 67 8.51 10.58 -4.27
C MET A 67 7.46 11.46 -3.59
N VAL A 68 7.45 12.76 -3.89
CA VAL A 68 6.44 13.70 -3.37
C VAL A 68 5.05 13.29 -3.87
N ALA A 69 4.89 13.02 -5.17
CA ALA A 69 3.60 12.61 -5.73
C ALA A 69 3.06 11.33 -5.07
N VAL A 70 3.90 10.30 -4.90
CA VAL A 70 3.48 9.04 -4.27
C VAL A 70 3.14 9.22 -2.79
N THR A 71 3.95 9.99 -2.06
CA THR A 71 3.70 10.28 -0.64
C THR A 71 2.43 11.09 -0.46
N PHE A 72 2.19 12.06 -1.33
CA PHE A 72 0.98 12.88 -1.32
C PHE A 72 -0.27 12.05 -1.58
N THR A 73 -0.29 11.21 -2.62
CA THR A 73 -1.40 10.30 -2.89
C THR A 73 -1.67 9.38 -1.70
N ARG A 74 -0.62 8.78 -1.10
CA ARG A 74 -0.75 7.92 0.07
C ARG A 74 -1.41 8.65 1.26
N ASN A 75 -1.01 9.89 1.51
CA ASN A 75 -1.55 10.67 2.62
C ASN A 75 -2.99 11.08 2.37
N ILE A 76 -3.36 11.48 1.14
CA ILE A 76 -4.77 11.77 0.81
C ILE A 76 -5.65 10.54 1.04
N CYS A 77 -5.23 9.36 0.56
CA CYS A 77 -6.00 8.14 0.77
C CYS A 77 -6.17 7.83 2.27
N SER A 78 -5.12 8.02 3.07
CA SER A 78 -5.18 7.85 4.53
C SER A 78 -6.17 8.82 5.17
N THR A 79 -6.10 10.10 4.78
CA THR A 79 -6.99 11.15 5.28
C THR A 79 -8.45 10.88 4.93
N MET A 80 -8.74 10.48 3.68
CA MET A 80 -10.10 10.09 3.28
C MET A 80 -10.65 8.95 4.13
N PHE A 81 -9.82 7.93 4.41
CA PHE A 81 -10.22 6.81 5.26
C PHE A 81 -10.56 7.22 6.69
N ILE A 82 -9.79 8.14 7.28
CA ILE A 82 -10.01 8.63 8.65
C ILE A 82 -11.39 9.31 8.77
N PHE A 83 -11.83 10.05 7.76
CA PHE A 83 -13.15 10.68 7.77
C PHE A 83 -14.29 9.72 7.43
N ALA A 84 -14.03 8.69 6.61
CA ALA A 84 -15.03 7.72 6.19
C ALA A 84 -15.28 6.61 7.25
N LEU A 85 -14.28 6.29 8.08
CA LEU A 85 -14.36 5.21 9.07
C LEU A 85 -15.44 5.44 10.16
N PRO A 86 -15.52 6.60 10.83
CA PRO A 86 -16.50 6.82 11.89
C PRO A 86 -17.98 6.64 11.45
N PRO A 87 -18.47 7.26 10.37
CA PRO A 87 -19.85 7.05 9.92
C PRO A 87 -20.08 5.62 9.42
N TRP A 88 -19.05 4.95 8.90
CA TRP A 88 -19.17 3.56 8.46
C TRP A 88 -19.32 2.59 9.63
N ILE A 89 -18.54 2.78 10.70
CA ILE A 89 -18.65 2.00 11.95
C ILE A 89 -20.03 2.22 12.58
N ALA A 90 -20.53 3.46 12.58
CA ALA A 90 -21.85 3.78 13.11
C ALA A 90 -23.00 3.09 12.35
N ALA A 91 -22.87 2.89 11.03
CA ALA A 91 -23.92 2.29 10.20
C ALA A 91 -23.85 0.76 10.13
N ALA A 92 -22.66 0.17 10.02
CA ALA A 92 -22.47 -1.27 9.76
C ALA A 92 -22.03 -2.08 10.99
N GLY A 93 -21.56 -1.41 12.05
CA GLY A 93 -20.96 -2.05 13.21
C GLY A 93 -19.48 -2.39 13.00
N LEU A 94 -18.72 -2.36 14.10
CA LEU A 94 -17.27 -2.48 14.11
C LEU A 94 -16.76 -3.75 13.42
N GLN A 95 -17.35 -4.91 13.74
CA GLN A 95 -16.95 -6.21 13.18
C GLN A 95 -17.12 -6.25 11.66
N ASN A 96 -18.26 -5.80 11.15
CA ASN A 96 -18.58 -5.85 9.72
C ASN A 96 -17.66 -4.92 8.91
N VAL A 97 -17.29 -3.76 9.46
CA VAL A 97 -16.33 -2.85 8.82
C VAL A 97 -14.96 -3.51 8.69
N PHE A 98 -14.44 -4.11 9.77
CA PHE A 98 -13.13 -4.78 9.72
C PHE A 98 -13.13 -6.01 8.80
N ILE A 99 -14.20 -6.82 8.79
CA ILE A 99 -14.33 -7.95 7.86
C ILE A 99 -14.37 -7.42 6.42
N THR A 100 -15.17 -6.40 6.13
CA THR A 100 -15.27 -5.84 4.77
C THR A 100 -13.94 -5.24 4.32
N MET A 101 -13.22 -4.53 5.19
CA MET A 101 -11.86 -4.03 4.91
C MET A 101 -10.87 -5.17 4.66
N SER A 102 -10.95 -6.27 5.40
CA SER A 102 -10.07 -7.42 5.19
C SER A 102 -10.28 -8.07 3.82
N VAL A 103 -11.54 -8.18 3.38
CA VAL A 103 -11.90 -8.72 2.07
C VAL A 103 -11.46 -7.78 0.94
N LEU A 104 -11.71 -6.47 1.09
CA LEU A 104 -11.24 -5.45 0.15
C LEU A 104 -9.73 -5.45 0.01
N ILE A 105 -8.99 -5.47 1.13
CA ILE A 105 -7.53 -5.51 1.14
C ILE A 105 -7.04 -6.81 0.48
N THR A 106 -7.67 -7.95 0.75
CA THR A 106 -7.36 -9.22 0.07
C THR A 106 -7.54 -9.10 -1.44
N ALA A 107 -8.66 -8.55 -1.90
CA ALA A 107 -8.95 -8.37 -3.31
C ALA A 107 -7.94 -7.43 -3.99
N ILE A 108 -7.60 -6.32 -3.34
CA ILE A 108 -6.60 -5.35 -3.81
C ILE A 108 -5.21 -6.00 -3.86
N LEU A 109 -4.83 -6.77 -2.84
CA LEU A 109 -3.54 -7.46 -2.80
C LEU A 109 -3.43 -8.51 -3.92
N PHE A 110 -4.46 -9.33 -4.15
CA PHE A 110 -4.51 -10.25 -5.29
C PHE A 110 -4.43 -9.50 -6.63
N GLY A 111 -5.19 -8.41 -6.78
CA GLY A 111 -5.14 -7.56 -7.98
C GLY A 111 -3.77 -6.91 -8.19
N SER A 112 -3.10 -6.49 -7.12
CA SER A 112 -1.74 -5.94 -7.15
C SER A 112 -0.71 -7.00 -7.57
N GLY A 113 -0.89 -8.26 -7.15
CA GLY A 113 -0.05 -9.39 -7.58
C GLY A 113 -0.13 -9.62 -9.09
N ILE A 114 -1.32 -9.46 -9.67
CA ILE A 114 -1.52 -9.50 -11.13
C ILE A 114 -0.84 -8.29 -11.79
N PHE A 115 -0.98 -7.09 -11.21
CA PHE A 115 -0.35 -5.87 -11.72
C PHE A 115 1.18 -5.96 -11.71
N VAL A 116 1.74 -6.61 -10.69
CA VAL A 116 3.15 -6.95 -10.54
C VAL A 116 3.63 -7.88 -11.66
N ALA A 117 2.85 -8.91 -12.01
CA ALA A 117 3.16 -9.80 -13.14
C ALA A 117 3.07 -9.08 -14.50
N PHE A 118 2.10 -8.17 -14.66
CA PHE A 118 1.93 -7.36 -15.88
C PHE A 118 2.78 -6.08 -15.92
N GLY A 119 3.56 -5.77 -14.87
CA GLY A 119 4.32 -4.53 -14.73
C GLY A 119 5.31 -4.26 -15.87
N LYS A 120 5.81 -5.32 -16.53
CA LYS A 120 6.67 -5.20 -17.73
C LYS A 120 5.95 -4.48 -18.89
N ARG A 121 4.64 -4.71 -19.08
CA ARG A 121 3.84 -4.06 -20.14
C ARG A 121 3.54 -2.60 -19.83
N PHE A 122 3.36 -2.24 -18.55
CA PHE A 122 3.15 -0.85 -18.15
C PHE A 122 4.43 -0.01 -18.29
N ARG A 123 5.59 -0.58 -17.97
CA ARG A 123 6.90 0.10 -18.15
C ARG A 123 7.17 0.49 -19.61
N TYR A 124 6.77 -0.35 -20.56
CA TYR A 124 6.89 -0.04 -21.99
C TYR A 124 5.98 1.13 -22.41
N ARG A 125 4.79 1.25 -21.80
CA ARG A 125 3.78 2.25 -22.17
C ARG A 125 4.13 3.66 -21.69
N TYR A 126 4.64 3.77 -20.47
CA TYR A 126 4.97 5.07 -19.87
C TYR A 126 6.38 5.59 -20.22
N ARG A 127 7.16 4.84 -21.02
CA ARG A 127 8.51 5.25 -21.45
C ARG A 127 8.53 6.57 -22.22
N LYS A 128 7.52 6.85 -23.05
CA LYS A 128 7.42 8.10 -23.82
C LYS A 128 7.15 9.32 -22.92
N THR A 129 6.34 9.12 -21.89
CA THR A 129 6.01 10.16 -20.91
C THR A 129 7.20 10.45 -20.00
N TYR A 130 7.91 9.41 -19.53
CA TYR A 130 9.15 9.57 -18.77
C TYR A 130 10.19 10.39 -19.54
N ARG A 131 10.46 10.05 -20.81
CA ARG A 131 11.41 10.81 -21.65
C ARG A 131 11.03 12.29 -21.84
N LYS A 132 9.73 12.60 -21.88
CA LYS A 132 9.25 14.00 -21.96
C LYS A 132 9.47 14.78 -20.67
N PHE A 133 9.33 14.16 -19.51
CA PHE A 133 9.59 14.80 -18.22
C PHE A 133 11.09 14.89 -17.91
N ALA A 134 11.86 13.86 -18.24
CA ALA A 134 13.32 13.88 -18.13
C ALA A 134 13.95 15.01 -18.97
N ALA A 135 13.46 15.23 -20.20
CA ALA A 135 13.92 16.32 -21.06
C ALA A 135 13.49 17.73 -20.59
N ARG A 136 12.60 17.83 -19.60
CA ARG A 136 12.14 19.12 -19.02
C ARG A 136 12.82 19.46 -17.70
N GLN A 137 13.48 18.48 -17.06
CA GLN A 137 14.30 18.73 -15.89
C GLN A 137 15.60 19.36 -16.39
N PHE A 138 15.70 20.69 -16.33
CA PHE A 138 16.92 21.40 -16.69
C PHE A 138 18.07 20.94 -15.77
N ASP A 139 19.20 20.56 -16.38
CA ASP A 139 20.44 20.25 -15.69
C ASP A 139 20.79 21.37 -14.70
N THR A 140 20.60 21.10 -13.41
CA THR A 140 21.21 21.90 -12.34
C THR A 140 22.67 21.50 -12.09
N GLN A 141 23.28 20.73 -13.01
CA GLN A 141 24.68 20.28 -12.95
C GLN A 141 25.64 21.25 -13.68
N ALA A 142 25.15 22.41 -14.13
CA ALA A 142 25.97 23.46 -14.74
C ALA A 142 26.11 24.68 -13.80
N ILE A 143 26.62 24.46 -12.58
CA ILE A 143 27.26 25.50 -11.75
C ILE A 143 28.43 24.84 -11.01
#